data_AF-H8KKZ2-F1
#
_entry.id   AF-H8KKZ2-F1
#
_cell.length_a   1.000
_cell.length_b   1.000
_cell.length_c   1.000
_cell.angle_alpha   90.00
_cell.angle_beta   90.00
_cell.angle_gamma   90.00
#
_symmetry.space_group_name_H-M   'P 1'
#
loop_
_entity.id
_entity.type
_entity.pdbx_description
1 polymer ?
#
loop_
_entity_poly.entity_id
_entity_poly.type
_entity_poly.pdbx_seq_one_letter_code
_entity_poly.pdbx_strand_id
1 'polypeptide(L)'
;MYEFSFYLFVGCWGAIRYYYFFKKNHDAQYVEESFNVTSHQNKLLLQYFPYYRQLSEKGKKRFVLRTQQTIKSIIIQGKEGFVVTNDVKLLVGASIAQLTFGFSKPRLNELKAVLIFPDAFYSRLLRRWAKGLAFENGSVCLSWNHFLNGYEDSSDAINLGLHEFAHILRFEVFEETNEGLFSNPFVDNFKEWEDAGMPVFMNVRKGKEDFFRSYGGANTIEFFAVCIENFFEKPEVFKKELPYLYDKLCLLMQQDPLNTSKDYSFDEIDEFSLSPSSEQGYELWCSSIEQSIWNSVKSLAYATTFLIIFALTNHFIANPTIAEQGGFVYLRLFSASVLF
;
A
#
# COMPACT_ATOMS: atom_id res chain seq x y z
N MET A 1 -22.35 -18.66 46.91
CA MET A 1 -23.02 -17.69 46.01
C MET A 1 -22.39 -16.30 46.03
N TYR A 2 -21.83 -15.82 47.16
CA TYR A 2 -21.26 -14.46 47.26
C TYR A 2 -19.85 -14.30 46.67
N GLU A 3 -19.07 -15.36 46.53
CA GLU A 3 -17.73 -15.25 45.94
C GLU A 3 -17.76 -15.07 44.42
N PHE A 4 -18.69 -15.74 43.73
CA PHE A 4 -18.79 -15.65 42.28
C PHE A 4 -19.19 -14.24 41.80
N SER A 5 -20.05 -13.55 42.57
CA SER A 5 -20.45 -12.17 42.30
C SER A 5 -19.32 -11.16 42.56
N PHE A 6 -18.39 -11.45 43.48
CA PHE A 6 -17.22 -10.61 43.72
C PHE A 6 -16.22 -10.65 42.54
N TYR A 7 -15.92 -11.84 42.02
CA TYR A 7 -15.03 -11.98 40.86
C TYR A 7 -15.62 -11.37 39.58
N LEU A 8 -16.94 -11.47 39.38
CA LEU A 8 -17.61 -10.82 38.26
C LEU A 8 -17.50 -9.29 38.34
N PHE A 9 -17.68 -8.71 39.54
CA PHE A 9 -17.56 -7.27 39.77
C PHE A 9 -16.12 -6.76 39.52
N VAL A 10 -15.11 -7.48 40.03
CA VAL A 10 -13.70 -7.14 39.82
C VAL A 10 -13.32 -7.25 38.33
N GLY A 11 -13.79 -8.29 37.64
CA GLY A 11 -13.59 -8.47 36.21
C GLY A 11 -14.21 -7.36 35.36
N CYS A 12 -15.48 -7.01 35.62
CA CYS A 12 -16.16 -5.91 34.93
C CYS A 12 -15.50 -4.55 35.22
N TRP A 13 -15.10 -4.29 36.47
CA TRP A 13 -14.42 -3.06 36.83
C TRP A 13 -13.03 -2.96 36.19
N GLY A 14 -12.30 -4.08 36.11
CA GLY A 14 -11.03 -4.19 35.40
C GLY A 14 -11.18 -3.93 33.90
N ALA A 15 -12.18 -4.52 33.25
CA ALA A 15 -12.47 -4.31 31.83
C ALA A 15 -12.89 -2.87 31.52
N ILE A 16 -13.71 -2.25 32.39
CA ILE A 16 -14.09 -0.83 32.28
C ILE A 16 -12.84 0.04 32.43
N ARG A 17 -12.00 -0.21 33.44
CA ARG A 17 -10.79 0.59 33.67
C ARG A 17 -9.76 0.41 32.55
N TYR A 18 -9.64 -0.80 32.01
CA TYR A 18 -8.84 -1.10 30.82
C TYR A 18 -9.35 -0.35 29.60
N TYR A 19 -10.67 -0.40 29.33
CA TYR A 19 -11.33 0.35 28.26
C TYR A 19 -11.11 1.86 28.39
N TYR A 20 -11.29 2.44 29.58
CA TYR A 20 -11.08 3.88 29.81
C TYR A 20 -9.59 4.27 29.80
N PHE A 21 -8.68 3.41 30.26
CA PHE A 21 -7.24 3.66 30.20
C PHE A 21 -6.73 3.63 28.76
N PHE A 22 -7.19 2.67 27.95
CA PHE A 22 -6.87 2.61 26.52
C PHE A 22 -7.56 3.70 25.71
N LYS A 23 -8.82 4.03 25.98
CA LYS A 23 -9.51 5.18 25.36
C LYS A 23 -8.82 6.49 25.70
N LYS A 24 -8.42 6.67 26.96
CA LYS A 24 -7.68 7.86 27.41
C LYS A 24 -6.28 7.93 26.82
N ASN A 25 -5.56 6.81 26.63
CA ASN A 25 -4.25 6.80 25.96
C ASN A 25 -4.34 6.88 24.42
N HIS A 26 -5.46 6.49 23.82
CA HIS A 26 -5.72 6.69 22.40
C HIS A 26 -6.07 8.16 22.09
N ASP A 27 -6.65 8.88 23.07
CA ASP A 27 -6.95 10.32 23.00
C ASP A 27 -5.84 11.22 23.57
N ALA A 28 -4.91 10.71 24.39
CA ALA A 28 -3.89 11.50 25.07
C ALA A 28 -2.50 11.43 24.41
N GLN A 29 -2.39 11.97 23.19
CA GLN A 29 -1.20 12.73 22.78
C GLN A 29 -1.51 13.69 21.60
N TYR A 30 -2.67 14.33 21.60
CA TYR A 30 -2.87 15.54 20.81
C TYR A 30 -2.61 16.75 21.72
N VAL A 31 -1.34 17.14 21.79
CA VAL A 31 -1.03 18.50 22.23
C VAL A 31 -1.64 19.40 21.17
N GLU A 32 -2.60 20.25 21.55
CA GLU A 32 -3.10 21.38 20.75
C GLU A 32 -1.95 22.37 20.49
N GLU A 33 -0.93 21.97 19.71
CA GLU A 33 -0.10 22.91 19.00
C GLU A 33 -1.04 23.69 18.08
N SER A 34 -1.06 25.01 18.25
CA SER A 34 -2.00 25.93 17.63
C SER A 34 -2.28 25.57 16.17
N PHE A 35 -3.43 24.93 16.00
CA PHE A 35 -4.03 24.54 14.74
C PHE A 35 -4.38 25.81 13.96
N ASN A 36 -3.52 26.30 13.07
CA ASN A 36 -3.92 27.36 12.13
C ASN A 36 -3.05 27.34 10.88
N VAL A 37 -3.63 26.85 9.78
CA VAL A 37 -3.26 27.32 8.44
C VAL A 37 -3.78 28.74 8.26
N THR A 38 -3.04 29.58 7.56
CA THR A 38 -3.53 30.93 7.22
C THR A 38 -4.75 30.83 6.29
N SER A 39 -5.57 31.89 6.23
CA SER A 39 -6.70 31.93 5.28
C SER A 39 -6.26 31.70 3.83
N HIS A 40 -5.07 32.16 3.46
CA HIS A 40 -4.45 31.90 2.16
C HIS A 40 -4.16 30.41 1.94
N GLN A 41 -3.49 29.76 2.90
CA GLN A 41 -3.17 28.34 2.83
C GLN A 41 -4.44 27.46 2.79
N ASN A 42 -5.46 27.81 3.57
CA ASN A 42 -6.74 27.11 3.51
C ASN A 42 -7.40 27.25 2.12
N LYS A 43 -7.31 28.43 1.50
CA LYS A 43 -7.80 28.64 0.13
C LYS A 43 -7.05 27.75 -0.88
N LEU A 44 -5.74 27.63 -0.75
CA LEU A 44 -4.94 26.73 -1.59
C LEU A 44 -5.37 25.26 -1.43
N LEU A 45 -5.55 24.79 -0.19
CA LEU A 45 -6.01 23.42 0.06
C LEU A 45 -7.40 23.18 -0.55
N LEU A 46 -8.34 24.11 -0.36
CA LEU A 46 -9.67 24.01 -0.97
C LEU A 46 -9.64 24.04 -2.51
N GLN A 47 -8.68 24.77 -3.08
CA GLN A 47 -8.49 24.87 -4.53
C GLN A 47 -7.96 23.55 -5.12
N TYR A 48 -6.80 23.09 -4.65
CA TYR A 48 -6.04 21.99 -5.27
C TYR A 48 -6.42 20.60 -4.76
N PHE A 49 -7.07 20.48 -3.60
CA PHE A 49 -7.40 19.18 -3.01
C PHE A 49 -8.92 19.00 -2.92
N PRO A 50 -9.58 18.46 -3.96
CA PRO A 50 -10.97 18.00 -3.87
C PRO A 50 -11.17 17.07 -2.66
N TYR A 51 -10.18 16.23 -2.37
CA TYR A 51 -10.14 15.38 -1.18
C TYR A 51 -10.38 16.19 0.11
N TYR A 52 -9.61 17.26 0.31
CA TYR A 52 -9.71 18.15 1.48
C TYR A 52 -11.04 18.90 1.53
N ARG A 53 -11.55 19.30 0.36
CA ARG A 53 -12.81 20.06 0.25
C ARG A 53 -14.01 19.31 0.80
N GLN A 54 -14.05 17.98 0.62
CA GLN A 54 -15.18 17.14 1.03
C GLN A 54 -15.08 16.65 2.48
N LEU A 55 -13.95 16.88 3.17
CA LEU A 55 -13.82 16.55 4.59
C LEU A 55 -14.77 17.41 5.45
N SER A 56 -15.27 16.81 6.53
CA SER A 56 -15.91 17.50 7.64
C SER A 56 -14.94 18.49 8.30
N GLU A 57 -15.45 19.40 9.13
CA GLU A 57 -14.58 20.33 9.86
C GLU A 57 -13.61 19.62 10.81
N LYS A 58 -13.98 18.44 11.34
CA LYS A 58 -13.08 17.59 12.12
C LYS A 58 -12.01 16.94 11.22
N GLY A 59 -12.43 16.41 10.06
CA GLY A 59 -11.55 15.83 9.07
C GLY A 59 -10.51 16.83 8.55
N LYS A 60 -10.94 18.05 8.19
CA LYS A 60 -10.06 19.16 7.78
C LYS A 60 -9.04 19.50 8.85
N LYS A 61 -9.44 19.48 10.13
CA LYS A 61 -8.52 19.68 11.25
C LYS A 61 -7.45 18.61 11.31
N ARG A 62 -7.86 17.35 11.24
CA ARG A 62 -6.91 16.22 11.20
C ARG A 62 -5.98 16.29 9.99
N PHE A 63 -6.49 16.64 8.82
CA PHE A 63 -5.72 16.75 7.58
C PHE A 63 -4.62 17.80 7.67
N VAL A 64 -4.96 19.00 8.16
CA VAL A 64 -3.99 20.09 8.33
C VAL A 64 -2.94 19.74 9.38
N LEU A 65 -3.32 19.10 10.49
CA LEU A 65 -2.35 18.63 11.50
C LEU A 65 -1.36 17.64 10.89
N ARG A 66 -1.86 16.66 10.12
CA ARG A 66 -1.00 15.69 9.41
C ARG A 66 -0.07 16.36 8.42
N THR A 67 -0.61 17.28 7.62
CA THR A 67 0.18 18.07 6.67
C THR A 67 1.33 18.79 7.37
N GLN A 68 1.07 19.43 8.51
CA GLN A 68 2.10 20.12 9.29
C GLN A 68 3.13 19.16 9.89
N GLN A 69 2.69 18.02 10.43
CA GLN A 69 3.58 16.98 10.96
C GLN A 69 4.51 16.45 9.87
N THR A 70 3.98 16.14 8.69
CA THR A 70 4.75 15.70 7.52
C THR A 70 5.78 16.74 7.09
N ILE A 71 5.39 18.01 6.97
CA ILE A 71 6.32 19.08 6.56
C ILE A 71 7.47 19.23 7.56
N LYS A 72 7.21 19.01 8.85
CA LYS A 72 8.23 19.05 9.91
C LYS A 72 9.16 17.83 9.86
N SER A 73 8.71 16.68 9.34
CA SER A 73 9.47 15.43 9.33
C SER A 73 10.34 15.20 8.10
N ILE A 74 10.14 15.97 7.02
CA ILE A 74 10.85 15.78 5.74
C ILE A 74 11.60 17.04 5.29
N ILE A 75 12.66 16.84 4.51
CA ILE A 75 13.40 17.94 3.86
C ILE A 75 12.75 18.22 2.50
N ILE A 76 12.34 19.46 2.25
CA ILE A 76 11.84 19.90 0.94
C ILE A 76 12.83 20.90 0.34
N GLN A 77 13.47 20.54 -0.76
CA GLN A 77 14.54 21.32 -1.38
C GLN A 77 14.28 21.57 -2.87
N GLY A 78 14.48 22.82 -3.31
CA GLY A 78 14.43 23.16 -4.73
C GLY A 78 15.72 22.81 -5.47
N LYS A 79 15.59 22.42 -6.73
CA LYS A 79 16.67 22.16 -7.67
C LYS A 79 16.54 23.11 -8.86
N GLU A 80 17.65 23.33 -9.56
CA GLU A 80 17.70 24.18 -10.77
C GLU A 80 17.13 25.60 -10.56
N GLY A 81 17.43 26.18 -9.38
CA GLY A 81 16.99 27.53 -9.04
C GLY A 81 15.53 27.63 -8.57
N PHE A 82 14.81 26.51 -8.44
CA PHE A 82 13.45 26.51 -7.92
C PHE A 82 13.41 26.97 -6.44
N VAL A 83 12.55 27.93 -6.13
CA VAL A 83 12.39 28.48 -4.77
C VAL A 83 11.24 27.78 -4.07
N VAL A 84 11.56 27.05 -2.99
CA VAL A 84 10.54 26.35 -2.17
C VAL A 84 9.89 27.33 -1.19
N THR A 85 8.68 27.77 -1.50
CA THR A 85 7.86 28.61 -0.63
C THR A 85 7.10 27.79 0.41
N ASN A 86 6.45 28.45 1.38
CA ASN A 86 5.55 27.77 2.32
C ASN A 86 4.34 27.13 1.64
N ASP A 87 3.88 27.69 0.51
CA ASP A 87 2.78 27.13 -0.28
C ASP A 87 3.22 25.83 -0.96
N VAL A 88 4.44 25.78 -1.50
CA VAL A 88 5.02 24.55 -2.06
C VAL A 88 5.09 23.46 -0.98
N LYS A 89 5.61 23.79 0.20
CA LYS A 89 5.67 22.85 1.33
C LYS A 89 4.27 22.36 1.73
N LEU A 90 3.31 23.26 1.79
CA LEU A 90 1.91 22.94 2.11
C LEU A 90 1.33 21.92 1.14
N LEU A 91 1.44 22.16 -0.17
CA LEU A 91 0.84 21.28 -1.18
C LEU A 91 1.53 19.91 -1.23
N VAL A 92 2.87 19.86 -1.09
CA VAL A 92 3.60 18.59 -0.96
C VAL A 92 3.17 17.82 0.28
N GLY A 93 3.10 18.49 1.43
CA GLY A 93 2.65 17.86 2.68
C GLY A 93 1.19 17.40 2.61
N ALA A 94 0.32 18.14 1.93
CA ALA A 94 -1.08 17.80 1.75
C ALA A 94 -1.27 16.57 0.85
N SER A 95 -0.45 16.42 -0.19
CA SER A 95 -0.42 15.20 -1.04
C SER A 95 -0.12 13.94 -0.23
N ILE A 96 0.90 14.02 0.63
CA ILE A 96 1.27 12.93 1.56
C ILE A 96 0.17 12.69 2.60
N ALA A 97 -0.40 13.76 3.15
CA ALA A 97 -1.48 13.67 4.14
C ALA A 97 -2.74 13.03 3.56
N GLN A 98 -3.08 13.30 2.29
CA GLN A 98 -4.16 12.63 1.55
C GLN A 98 -3.86 11.14 1.40
N LEU A 99 -2.69 10.81 0.85
CA LEU A 99 -2.29 9.43 0.61
C LEU A 99 -2.35 8.59 1.90
N THR A 100 -1.90 9.16 3.02
CA THR A 100 -1.81 8.46 4.31
C THR A 100 -2.99 8.73 5.24
N PHE A 101 -4.06 9.37 4.77
CA PHE A 101 -5.13 9.85 5.66
C PHE A 101 -5.85 8.72 6.41
N GLY A 102 -6.04 7.55 5.80
CA GLY A 102 -6.75 6.43 6.45
C GLY A 102 -6.06 5.88 7.70
N PHE A 103 -4.73 5.82 7.69
CA PHE A 103 -3.96 5.19 8.76
C PHE A 103 -4.14 5.90 10.11
N SER A 104 -4.14 5.15 11.21
CA SER A 104 -4.24 5.71 12.57
C SER A 104 -3.06 6.62 12.93
N LYS A 105 -1.85 6.27 12.49
CA LYS A 105 -0.62 7.06 12.56
C LYS A 105 -0.19 7.47 11.15
N PRO A 106 0.45 8.64 10.95
CA PRO A 106 1.08 8.95 9.67
C PRO A 106 2.04 7.83 9.26
N ARG A 107 1.93 7.36 8.01
CA ARG A 107 2.91 6.47 7.35
C ARG A 107 3.83 7.29 6.43
N LEU A 108 4.74 6.63 5.71
CA LEU A 108 5.87 7.19 4.96
C LEU A 108 7.07 7.54 5.85
N ASN A 109 7.41 6.63 6.78
CA ASN A 109 8.59 6.81 7.64
C ASN A 109 9.91 6.82 6.85
N GLU A 110 9.93 6.12 5.70
CA GLU A 110 11.10 6.10 4.82
C GLU A 110 11.26 7.39 4.00
N LEU A 111 10.25 8.26 3.91
CA LEU A 111 10.38 9.52 3.17
C LEU A 111 11.24 10.51 3.96
N LYS A 112 12.42 10.83 3.42
CA LYS A 112 13.40 11.73 4.03
C LYS A 112 13.48 13.08 3.31
N ALA A 113 13.41 13.07 1.98
CA ALA A 113 13.59 14.27 1.19
C ALA A 113 12.71 14.32 -0.07
N VAL A 114 12.20 15.50 -0.38
CA VAL A 114 11.51 15.82 -1.63
C VAL A 114 12.28 16.92 -2.36
N LEU A 115 12.81 16.59 -3.53
CA LEU A 115 13.60 17.45 -4.41
C LEU A 115 12.71 17.97 -5.53
N ILE A 116 12.48 19.29 -5.55
CA ILE A 116 11.53 19.91 -6.47
C ILE A 116 12.29 20.60 -7.60
N PHE A 117 12.02 20.14 -8.82
CA PHE A 117 12.47 20.73 -10.07
C PHE A 117 11.35 21.62 -10.65
N PRO A 118 11.68 22.69 -11.39
CA PRO A 118 10.66 23.54 -11.99
C PRO A 118 9.78 22.78 -13.00
N ASP A 119 10.40 21.94 -13.85
CA ASP A 119 9.73 21.10 -14.85
C ASP A 119 10.38 19.69 -14.89
N ALA A 120 10.07 18.89 -15.90
CA ALA A 120 10.71 17.62 -16.19
C ALA A 120 12.23 17.80 -16.26
N PHE A 121 12.96 16.83 -15.73
CA PHE A 121 14.41 16.91 -15.54
C PHE A 121 15.09 15.68 -16.13
N TYR A 122 16.35 15.82 -16.54
CA TYR A 122 17.11 14.71 -17.09
C TYR A 122 17.78 13.89 -15.98
N SER A 123 17.31 12.66 -15.78
CA SER A 123 17.93 11.71 -14.86
C SER A 123 19.18 11.11 -15.50
N ARG A 124 20.36 11.45 -14.95
CA ARG A 124 21.63 10.84 -15.38
C ARG A 124 21.70 9.36 -15.05
N LEU A 125 21.12 8.95 -13.92
CA LEU A 125 21.07 7.55 -13.48
C LEU A 125 20.29 6.68 -14.48
N LEU A 126 19.12 7.15 -14.90
CA LEU A 126 18.24 6.41 -15.82
C LEU A 126 18.46 6.79 -17.30
N ARG A 127 19.36 7.76 -17.57
CA ARG A 127 19.68 8.31 -18.89
C ARG A 127 18.44 8.74 -19.70
N ARG A 128 17.40 9.25 -19.01
CA ARG A 128 16.13 9.68 -19.62
C ARG A 128 15.58 10.92 -18.93
N TRP A 129 14.71 11.64 -19.63
CA TRP A 129 13.87 12.66 -19.00
C TRP A 129 12.83 12.00 -18.11
N ALA A 130 12.61 12.59 -16.94
CA ALA A 130 11.67 12.13 -15.94
C ALA A 130 10.85 13.30 -15.40
N LYS A 131 9.61 13.01 -14.99
CA LYS A 131 8.72 13.96 -14.33
C LYS A 131 8.77 13.76 -12.81
N GLY A 132 8.89 12.53 -12.36
CA GLY A 132 9.18 12.17 -10.98
C GLY A 132 10.08 10.95 -10.91
N LEU A 133 10.71 10.77 -9.75
CA LEU A 133 11.48 9.57 -9.39
C LEU A 133 11.45 9.37 -7.89
N ALA A 134 11.13 8.16 -7.42
CA ALA A 134 11.31 7.73 -6.05
C ALA A 134 12.52 6.79 -5.91
N PHE A 135 13.21 6.88 -4.77
CA PHE A 135 14.39 6.07 -4.45
C PHE A 135 14.24 5.39 -3.09
N GLU A 136 14.75 4.16 -2.97
CA GLU A 136 14.75 3.38 -1.72
C GLU A 136 15.44 4.08 -0.54
N ASN A 137 16.36 5.01 -0.82
CA ASN A 137 17.00 5.81 0.23
C ASN A 137 16.08 6.86 0.87
N GLY A 138 14.81 6.95 0.45
CA GLY A 138 13.84 7.89 0.99
C GLY A 138 13.78 9.24 0.28
N SER A 139 14.40 9.36 -0.89
CA SER A 139 14.36 10.60 -1.69
C SER A 139 13.33 10.49 -2.80
N VAL A 140 12.58 11.57 -3.02
CA VAL A 140 11.68 11.72 -4.17
C VAL A 140 12.05 12.97 -4.95
N CYS A 141 12.16 12.88 -6.27
CA CYS A 141 12.28 14.01 -7.18
C CYS A 141 10.92 14.28 -7.83
N LEU A 142 10.50 15.55 -7.89
CA LEU A 142 9.23 15.96 -8.50
C LEU A 142 9.44 17.16 -9.43
N SER A 143 8.84 17.09 -10.60
CA SER A 143 8.55 18.25 -11.45
C SER A 143 7.37 19.02 -10.86
N TRP A 144 7.59 20.27 -10.48
CA TRP A 144 6.57 21.12 -9.89
C TRP A 144 5.40 21.39 -10.83
N ASN A 145 5.68 21.69 -12.09
CA ASN A 145 4.66 21.91 -13.12
C ASN A 145 3.72 20.69 -13.24
N HIS A 146 4.29 19.49 -13.32
CA HIS A 146 3.50 18.25 -13.42
C HIS A 146 2.80 17.87 -12.12
N PHE A 147 3.41 18.18 -10.97
CA PHE A 147 2.76 18.00 -9.67
C PHE A 147 1.50 18.88 -9.57
N LEU A 148 1.59 20.16 -9.93
CA LEU A 148 0.42 21.06 -9.92
C LEU A 148 -0.66 20.62 -10.90
N ASN A 149 -0.28 20.25 -12.14
CA ASN A 149 -1.24 19.80 -13.14
C ASN A 149 -2.09 18.62 -12.65
N GLY A 150 -1.48 17.66 -11.94
CA GLY A 150 -2.21 16.50 -11.38
C GLY A 150 -3.19 16.85 -10.26
N TYR A 151 -3.15 18.07 -9.71
CA TYR A 151 -4.11 18.59 -8.74
C TYR A 151 -5.06 19.65 -9.34
N GLU A 152 -4.86 20.05 -10.59
CA GLU A 152 -5.76 20.92 -11.33
C GLU A 152 -6.79 20.13 -12.15
N ASP A 153 -6.40 18.96 -12.68
CA ASP A 153 -7.27 18.07 -13.44
C ASP A 153 -7.32 16.67 -12.81
N SER A 154 -8.43 16.36 -12.15
CA SER A 154 -8.68 15.03 -11.57
C SER A 154 -9.27 14.03 -12.57
N SER A 155 -9.55 14.45 -13.80
CA SER A 155 -10.30 13.65 -14.78
C SER A 155 -9.44 12.73 -15.64
N ASP A 156 -8.12 12.90 -15.64
CA ASP A 156 -7.19 12.07 -16.42
C ASP A 156 -6.62 10.88 -15.62
N ALA A 157 -6.78 10.88 -14.28
CA ALA A 157 -6.16 9.95 -13.35
C ALA A 157 -4.62 9.93 -13.44
N ILE A 158 -4.02 11.10 -13.60
CA ILE A 158 -2.58 11.31 -13.59
C ILE A 158 -2.23 12.29 -12.47
N ASN A 159 -1.78 11.75 -11.33
CA ASN A 159 -1.37 12.56 -10.18
C ASN A 159 0.05 12.21 -9.78
N LEU A 160 1.01 13.03 -10.21
CA LEU A 160 2.44 12.78 -9.99
C LEU A 160 2.80 12.70 -8.50
N GLY A 161 2.17 13.50 -7.65
CA GLY A 161 2.41 13.48 -6.22
C GLY A 161 2.01 12.13 -5.62
N LEU A 162 0.76 11.72 -5.84
CA LEU A 162 0.26 10.43 -5.37
C LEU A 162 1.07 9.26 -5.94
N HIS A 163 1.44 9.33 -7.22
CA HIS A 163 2.23 8.31 -7.91
C HIS A 163 3.59 8.09 -7.25
N GLU A 164 4.38 9.14 -7.07
CA GLU A 164 5.74 9.00 -6.54
C GLU A 164 5.73 8.68 -5.03
N PHE A 165 4.74 9.18 -4.28
CA PHE A 165 4.61 8.81 -2.87
C PHE A 165 4.07 7.39 -2.66
N ALA A 166 3.32 6.84 -3.61
CA ALA A 166 2.96 5.42 -3.61
C ALA A 166 4.21 4.52 -3.69
N HIS A 167 5.21 4.89 -4.49
CA HIS A 167 6.47 4.14 -4.54
C HIS A 167 7.16 4.08 -3.17
N ILE A 168 7.13 5.17 -2.39
CA ILE A 168 7.70 5.18 -1.04
C ILE A 168 6.88 4.32 -0.07
N LEU A 169 5.55 4.34 -0.13
CA LEU A 169 4.72 3.42 0.65
C LEU A 169 5.06 1.97 0.35
N ARG A 170 5.29 1.65 -0.92
CA ARG A 170 5.72 0.32 -1.33
C ARG A 170 7.09 -0.02 -0.74
N PHE A 171 8.07 0.88 -0.75
CA PHE A 171 9.39 0.63 -0.11
C PHE A 171 9.27 0.36 1.39
N GLU A 172 8.36 1.05 2.10
CA GLU A 172 8.09 0.79 3.52
C GLU A 172 7.63 -0.66 3.77
N VAL A 173 6.83 -1.25 2.86
CA VAL A 173 6.48 -2.68 2.93
C VAL A 173 7.71 -3.59 2.83
N PHE A 174 8.66 -3.27 1.94
CA PHE A 174 9.89 -4.06 1.78
C PHE A 174 10.76 -4.01 3.04
N GLU A 175 10.96 -2.82 3.60
CA GLU A 175 11.74 -2.65 4.83
C GLU A 175 11.08 -3.38 6.01
N GLU A 176 9.77 -3.18 6.23
CA GLU A 176 9.03 -3.86 7.31
C GLU A 176 9.06 -5.39 7.18
N THR A 177 9.05 -5.90 5.94
CA THR A 177 9.21 -7.34 5.66
C THR A 177 10.62 -7.84 6.01
N ASN A 178 11.65 -7.08 5.62
CA ASN A 178 13.06 -7.42 5.85
C ASN A 178 13.45 -7.38 7.34
N GLU A 179 12.82 -6.50 8.13
CA GLU A 179 13.02 -6.43 9.58
C GLU A 179 12.44 -7.64 10.34
N GLY A 180 11.73 -8.55 9.65
CA GLY A 180 11.19 -9.75 10.26
C GLY A 180 10.07 -9.46 11.26
N LEU A 181 9.35 -8.34 11.06
CA LEU A 181 8.15 -8.00 11.83
C LEU A 181 7.03 -8.98 11.47
N PHE A 182 7.08 -10.18 12.04
CA PHE A 182 6.01 -11.17 11.89
C PHE A 182 4.70 -10.55 12.40
N SER A 183 3.62 -10.66 11.60
CA SER A 183 2.28 -10.08 11.82
C SER A 183 2.22 -8.54 11.75
N ASN A 184 2.53 -7.98 10.58
CA ASN A 184 2.26 -6.58 10.29
C ASN A 184 1.04 -6.50 9.34
N PRO A 185 -0.13 -6.03 9.83
CA PRO A 185 -1.35 -5.97 9.02
C PRO A 185 -1.20 -5.19 7.72
N PHE A 186 -0.30 -4.20 7.66
CA PHE A 186 -0.06 -3.46 6.43
C PHE A 186 0.68 -4.30 5.38
N VAL A 187 1.69 -5.07 5.80
CA VAL A 187 2.42 -5.99 4.92
C VAL A 187 1.49 -7.11 4.44
N ASP A 188 0.68 -7.66 5.34
CA ASP A 188 -0.30 -8.70 5.01
C ASP A 188 -1.35 -8.19 4.02
N ASN A 189 -1.95 -7.02 4.29
CA ASN A 189 -2.91 -6.38 3.38
C ASN A 189 -2.29 -6.01 2.03
N PHE A 190 -1.01 -5.60 2.01
CA PHE A 190 -0.30 -5.31 0.76
C PHE A 190 -0.12 -6.59 -0.04
N LYS A 191 0.19 -7.72 0.62
CA LYS A 191 0.34 -9.00 -0.06
C LYS A 191 -0.98 -9.49 -0.65
N GLU A 192 -2.07 -9.36 0.10
CA GLU A 192 -3.41 -9.69 -0.41
C GLU A 192 -3.81 -8.80 -1.61
N TRP A 193 -3.50 -7.50 -1.54
CA TRP A 193 -3.70 -6.59 -2.66
C TRP A 193 -2.85 -6.97 -3.88
N GLU A 194 -1.57 -7.32 -3.68
CA GLU A 194 -0.67 -7.73 -4.76
C GLU A 194 -1.18 -9.00 -5.46
N ASP A 195 -1.61 -9.99 -4.69
CA ASP A 195 -2.15 -11.26 -5.22
C ASP A 195 -3.45 -11.02 -6.01
N ALA A 196 -4.34 -10.15 -5.52
CA ALA A 196 -5.54 -9.71 -6.23
C ALA A 196 -5.22 -8.90 -7.51
N GLY A 197 -4.17 -8.10 -7.47
CA GLY A 197 -3.75 -7.22 -8.56
C GLY A 197 -3.02 -7.93 -9.69
N MET A 198 -2.36 -9.07 -9.44
CA MET A 198 -1.50 -9.71 -10.42
C MET A 198 -2.22 -10.14 -11.72
N PRO A 199 -3.43 -10.73 -11.70
CA PRO A 199 -4.19 -11.01 -12.93
C PRO A 199 -4.53 -9.74 -13.71
N VAL A 200 -4.90 -8.67 -13.01
CA VAL A 200 -5.25 -7.38 -13.60
C VAL A 200 -4.02 -6.74 -14.26
N PHE A 201 -2.89 -6.71 -13.55
CA PHE A 201 -1.60 -6.27 -14.09
C PHE A 201 -1.25 -7.00 -15.40
N MET A 202 -1.44 -8.32 -15.43
CA MET A 202 -1.17 -9.11 -16.64
C MET A 202 -2.11 -8.76 -17.79
N ASN A 203 -3.35 -8.34 -17.52
CA ASN A 203 -4.27 -7.84 -18.54
C ASN A 203 -3.87 -6.45 -19.05
N VAL A 204 -3.51 -5.51 -18.15
CA VAL A 204 -3.01 -4.17 -18.52
C VAL A 204 -1.77 -4.30 -19.39
N ARG A 205 -0.81 -5.16 -18.99
CA ARG A 205 0.43 -5.42 -19.75
C ARG A 205 0.17 -6.00 -21.14
N LYS A 206 -0.92 -6.75 -21.32
CA LYS A 206 -1.34 -7.32 -22.61
C LYS A 206 -2.25 -6.38 -23.41
N GLY A 207 -2.58 -5.19 -22.89
CA GLY A 207 -3.55 -4.28 -23.51
C GLY A 207 -4.97 -4.85 -23.56
N LYS A 208 -5.35 -5.63 -22.55
CA LYS A 208 -6.69 -6.26 -22.41
C LYS A 208 -7.52 -5.63 -21.28
N GLU A 209 -6.95 -4.64 -20.60
CA GLU A 209 -7.60 -3.86 -19.56
C GLU A 209 -7.38 -2.38 -19.93
N ASP A 210 -8.47 -1.67 -20.17
CA ASP A 210 -8.46 -0.29 -20.67
C ASP A 210 -8.69 0.73 -19.55
N PHE A 211 -9.15 0.29 -18.38
CA PHE A 211 -9.39 1.19 -17.25
C PHE A 211 -8.08 1.86 -16.78
N PHE A 212 -7.00 1.07 -16.67
CA PHE A 212 -5.69 1.59 -16.34
C PHE A 212 -4.90 1.98 -17.59
N ARG A 213 -4.20 3.11 -17.51
CA ARG A 213 -3.24 3.52 -18.54
C ARG A 213 -2.20 2.43 -18.79
N SER A 214 -1.83 2.23 -20.05
CA SER A 214 -0.87 1.18 -20.49
C SER A 214 0.47 1.23 -19.75
N TYR A 215 0.88 2.40 -19.27
CA TYR A 215 2.06 2.59 -18.43
C TYR A 215 2.04 1.73 -17.16
N GLY A 216 0.87 1.50 -16.55
CA GLY A 216 0.73 0.60 -15.40
C GLY A 216 1.11 -0.86 -15.71
N GLY A 217 1.14 -1.24 -16.99
CA GLY A 217 1.61 -2.56 -17.43
C GLY A 217 3.13 -2.72 -17.53
N ALA A 218 3.91 -1.65 -17.27
CA ALA A 218 5.37 -1.68 -17.41
C ALA A 218 6.04 -2.64 -16.41
N ASN A 219 5.67 -2.56 -15.14
CA ASN A 219 6.07 -3.46 -14.06
C ASN A 219 5.09 -3.30 -12.87
N THR A 220 5.20 -4.17 -11.86
CA THR A 220 4.29 -4.15 -10.70
C THR A 220 4.45 -2.94 -9.78
N ILE A 221 5.60 -2.27 -9.81
CA ILE A 221 5.86 -1.02 -9.08
C ILE A 221 5.02 0.11 -9.68
N GLU A 222 5.11 0.30 -10.99
CA GLU A 222 4.30 1.29 -11.73
C GLU A 222 2.82 0.95 -11.65
N PHE A 223 2.47 -0.34 -11.69
CA PHE A 223 1.08 -0.78 -11.53
C PHE A 223 0.48 -0.31 -10.20
N PHE A 224 1.19 -0.49 -9.08
CA PHE A 224 0.72 -0.03 -7.77
C PHE A 224 0.47 1.48 -7.76
N ALA A 225 1.43 2.26 -8.26
CA ALA A 225 1.29 3.71 -8.28
C ALA A 225 0.12 4.16 -9.19
N VAL A 226 -0.08 3.52 -10.35
CA VAL A 226 -1.25 3.78 -11.22
C VAL A 226 -2.57 3.41 -10.56
N CYS A 227 -2.61 2.31 -9.81
CA CYS A 227 -3.76 1.94 -9.00
C CYS A 227 -4.07 3.02 -7.96
N ILE A 228 -3.05 3.56 -7.26
CA ILE A 228 -3.23 4.65 -6.29
C ILE A 228 -3.71 5.94 -6.94
N GLU A 229 -3.20 6.31 -8.12
CA GLU A 229 -3.71 7.46 -8.88
C GLU A 229 -5.21 7.31 -9.14
N ASN A 230 -5.64 6.17 -9.69
CA ASN A 230 -7.06 5.92 -10.00
C ASN A 230 -7.92 5.78 -8.74
N PHE A 231 -7.36 5.27 -7.65
CA PHE A 231 -8.05 5.14 -6.38
C PHE A 231 -8.51 6.49 -5.83
N PHE A 232 -7.68 7.53 -5.94
CA PHE A 232 -8.06 8.85 -5.45
C PHE A 232 -8.73 9.73 -6.51
N GLU A 233 -8.37 9.60 -7.79
CA GLU A 233 -8.87 10.48 -8.87
C GLU A 233 -10.17 9.96 -9.51
N LYS A 234 -10.35 8.63 -9.62
CA LYS A 234 -11.52 8.00 -10.27
C LYS A 234 -12.11 6.84 -9.45
N PRO A 235 -12.42 7.02 -8.16
CA PRO A 235 -12.84 5.93 -7.30
C PRO A 235 -14.14 5.25 -7.74
N GLU A 236 -15.10 6.00 -8.30
CA GLU A 236 -16.39 5.44 -8.76
C GLU A 236 -16.18 4.48 -9.93
N VAL A 237 -15.34 4.88 -10.89
CA VAL A 237 -15.04 4.07 -12.07
C VAL A 237 -14.20 2.87 -11.65
N PHE A 238 -13.22 3.05 -10.77
CA PHE A 238 -12.40 1.94 -10.27
C PHE A 238 -13.27 0.89 -9.56
N LYS A 239 -14.12 1.29 -8.61
CA LYS A 239 -14.98 0.34 -7.90
C LYS A 239 -15.96 -0.38 -8.84
N LYS A 240 -16.41 0.29 -9.91
CA LYS A 240 -17.32 -0.32 -10.89
C LYS A 240 -16.61 -1.35 -11.77
N GLU A 241 -15.45 -1.02 -12.33
CA GLU A 241 -14.76 -1.87 -13.31
C GLU A 241 -13.97 -3.00 -12.62
N LEU A 242 -13.37 -2.74 -11.45
CA LEU A 242 -12.52 -3.69 -10.72
C LEU A 242 -12.82 -3.68 -9.20
N PRO A 243 -14.06 -4.05 -8.78
CA PRO A 243 -14.52 -3.93 -7.40
C PRO A 243 -13.62 -4.65 -6.39
N TYR A 244 -13.19 -5.88 -6.71
CA TYR A 244 -12.36 -6.66 -5.80
C TYR A 244 -10.98 -6.01 -5.55
N LEU A 245 -10.35 -5.47 -6.59
CA LEU A 245 -9.06 -4.78 -6.46
C LEU A 245 -9.22 -3.45 -5.72
N TYR A 246 -10.32 -2.73 -5.97
CA TYR A 246 -10.67 -1.51 -5.25
C TYR A 246 -10.84 -1.77 -3.74
N ASP A 247 -11.60 -2.80 -3.36
CA ASP A 247 -11.83 -3.12 -1.95
C ASP A 247 -10.54 -3.53 -1.23
N LYS A 248 -9.63 -4.24 -1.91
CA LYS A 248 -8.28 -4.53 -1.38
C LYS A 248 -7.44 -3.27 -1.18
N LEU A 249 -7.58 -2.26 -2.04
CA LEU A 249 -6.94 -0.95 -1.81
C LEU A 249 -7.57 -0.21 -0.64
N CYS A 250 -8.90 -0.24 -0.47
CA CYS A 250 -9.53 0.37 0.71
C CYS A 250 -9.00 -0.23 2.01
N LEU A 251 -8.86 -1.56 2.05
CA LEU A 251 -8.28 -2.28 3.19
C LEU A 251 -6.81 -1.90 3.42
N LEU A 252 -6.00 -1.89 2.35
CA LEU A 252 -4.59 -1.52 2.41
C LEU A 252 -4.39 -0.08 2.90
N MET A 253 -5.16 0.86 2.36
CA MET A 253 -5.03 2.29 2.60
C MET A 253 -5.81 2.77 3.84
N GLN A 254 -6.63 1.90 4.44
CA GLN A 254 -7.53 2.17 5.57
C GLN A 254 -8.46 3.36 5.31
N GLN A 255 -8.87 3.56 4.06
CA GLN A 255 -9.77 4.63 3.66
C GLN A 255 -10.57 4.24 2.43
N ASP A 256 -11.77 4.78 2.29
CA ASP A 256 -12.62 4.65 1.10
C ASP A 256 -12.88 6.04 0.51
N PRO A 257 -12.25 6.39 -0.63
CA PRO A 257 -12.48 7.66 -1.33
C PRO A 257 -13.95 7.96 -1.67
N LEU A 258 -14.83 6.94 -1.73
CA LEU A 258 -16.26 7.14 -1.94
C LEU A 258 -17.02 7.49 -0.65
N ASN A 259 -16.44 7.24 0.53
CA ASN A 259 -17.10 7.48 1.82
C ASN A 259 -16.88 8.90 2.35
N THR A 260 -17.17 9.89 1.52
CA THR A 260 -16.96 11.32 1.81
C THR A 260 -17.74 11.79 3.04
N SER A 261 -18.91 11.18 3.29
CA SER A 261 -19.78 11.49 4.44
C SER A 261 -19.17 11.18 5.81
N LYS A 262 -18.19 10.27 5.87
CA LYS A 262 -17.49 9.88 7.10
C LYS A 262 -15.98 10.15 7.02
N ASP A 263 -15.58 11.24 6.36
CA ASP A 263 -14.16 11.60 6.20
C ASP A 263 -13.31 10.46 5.60
N TYR A 264 -13.87 9.74 4.62
CA TYR A 264 -13.26 8.61 3.93
C TYR A 264 -12.91 7.42 4.82
N SER A 265 -13.53 7.29 6.00
CA SER A 265 -13.28 6.13 6.87
C SER A 265 -13.62 4.84 6.14
N PHE A 266 -12.69 3.88 6.16
CA PHE A 266 -13.01 2.51 5.79
C PHE A 266 -13.56 1.81 7.02
N ASP A 267 -14.87 1.57 7.04
CA ASP A 267 -15.47 0.63 7.98
C ASP A 267 -15.18 -0.76 7.40
N GLU A 268 -14.39 -1.58 8.11
CA GLU A 268 -14.04 -2.93 7.68
C GLU A 268 -15.33 -3.63 7.23
N ILE A 269 -15.38 -3.96 5.94
CA ILE A 269 -16.55 -4.60 5.34
C ILE A 269 -16.73 -5.92 6.08
N ASP A 270 -17.88 -6.10 6.77
CA ASP A 270 -18.26 -7.38 7.37
C ASP A 270 -17.98 -8.47 6.32
N GLU A 271 -17.07 -9.39 6.63
CA GLU A 271 -16.54 -10.43 5.73
C GLU A 271 -17.65 -11.26 5.06
N PHE A 272 -18.86 -11.22 5.64
CA PHE A 272 -20.10 -11.80 5.17
C PHE A 272 -20.72 -11.13 3.92
N SER A 273 -20.46 -9.85 3.69
CA SER A 273 -21.03 -9.08 2.57
C SER A 273 -20.31 -9.29 1.23
N LEU A 274 -19.18 -10.01 1.25
CA LEU A 274 -18.55 -10.60 0.07
C LEU A 274 -19.24 -11.89 -0.41
N SER A 275 -20.44 -12.22 0.10
CA SER A 275 -21.18 -13.38 -0.38
C SER A 275 -21.47 -13.26 -1.90
N PRO A 276 -21.22 -14.34 -2.68
CA PRO A 276 -21.36 -14.34 -4.12
C PRO A 276 -22.86 -14.37 -4.48
N SER A 277 -23.47 -13.19 -4.58
CA SER A 277 -24.84 -13.04 -5.07
C SER A 277 -24.91 -12.68 -6.56
N SER A 278 -23.78 -12.75 -7.27
CA SER A 278 -23.74 -12.78 -8.73
C SER A 278 -23.02 -14.05 -9.21
N GLU A 279 -23.61 -14.72 -10.20
CA GLU A 279 -23.14 -15.98 -10.80
C GLU A 279 -21.68 -15.87 -11.28
N GLN A 280 -21.28 -14.69 -11.74
CA GLN A 280 -19.93 -14.37 -12.22
C GLN A 280 -18.90 -14.22 -11.08
N GLY A 281 -19.31 -13.76 -9.90
CA GLY A 281 -18.45 -13.65 -8.72
C GLY A 281 -18.19 -15.01 -8.06
N TYR A 282 -19.16 -15.94 -8.15
CA TYR A 282 -19.01 -17.30 -7.65
C TYR A 282 -17.94 -18.09 -8.42
N GLU A 283 -17.95 -18.03 -9.76
CA GLU A 283 -16.97 -18.74 -10.58
C GLU A 283 -15.54 -18.23 -10.36
N LEU A 284 -15.37 -16.91 -10.25
CA LEU A 284 -14.07 -16.30 -9.99
C LEU A 284 -13.56 -16.63 -8.58
N TRP A 285 -14.43 -16.62 -7.57
CA TRP A 285 -14.08 -17.01 -6.20
C TRP A 285 -13.73 -18.51 -6.09
N CYS A 286 -14.52 -19.39 -6.71
CA CYS A 286 -14.22 -20.83 -6.76
C CYS A 286 -12.90 -21.11 -7.47
N SER A 287 -12.63 -20.45 -8.60
CA SER A 287 -11.34 -20.60 -9.31
C SER A 287 -10.14 -20.13 -8.47
N SER A 288 -10.31 -19.05 -7.68
CA SER A 288 -9.28 -18.52 -6.79
C SER A 288 -9.01 -19.46 -5.61
N ILE A 289 -10.05 -20.00 -4.99
CA ILE A 289 -9.91 -20.99 -3.91
C ILE A 289 -9.29 -22.28 -4.42
N GLU A 290 -9.72 -22.81 -5.57
CA GLU A 290 -9.09 -23.98 -6.17
C GLU A 290 -7.60 -23.72 -6.45
N GLN A 291 -7.25 -22.56 -7.01
CA GLN A 291 -5.86 -22.19 -7.27
C GLN A 291 -5.03 -22.10 -5.97
N SER A 292 -5.59 -21.51 -4.92
CA SER A 292 -4.96 -21.38 -3.59
C SER A 292 -4.75 -22.74 -2.91
N ILE A 293 -5.75 -23.62 -2.97
CA ILE A 293 -5.67 -25.00 -2.49
C ILE A 293 -4.60 -25.76 -3.29
N TRP A 294 -4.59 -25.64 -4.63
CA TRP A 294 -3.58 -26.29 -5.47
C TRP A 294 -2.16 -25.78 -5.21
N ASN A 295 -1.99 -24.49 -4.93
CA ASN A 295 -0.69 -23.92 -4.56
C ASN A 295 -0.22 -24.41 -3.18
N SER A 296 -1.13 -24.53 -2.22
CA SER A 296 -0.86 -25.08 -0.89
C SER A 296 -0.51 -26.57 -0.96
N VAL A 297 -1.24 -27.35 -1.76
CA VAL A 297 -0.96 -28.78 -2.01
C VAL A 297 0.38 -28.96 -2.72
N LYS A 298 0.70 -28.12 -3.72
CA LYS A 298 2.02 -28.12 -4.38
C LYS A 298 3.14 -27.79 -3.41
N SER A 299 2.96 -26.79 -2.54
CA SER A 299 3.94 -26.42 -1.50
C SER A 299 4.20 -27.59 -0.54
N LEU A 300 3.14 -28.28 -0.10
CA LEU A 300 3.26 -29.48 0.73
C LEU A 300 3.95 -30.64 0.02
N ALA A 301 3.64 -30.84 -1.28
CA ALA A 301 4.29 -31.85 -2.11
C ALA A 301 5.78 -31.56 -2.32
N TYR A 302 6.17 -30.29 -2.49
CA TYR A 302 7.58 -29.90 -2.58
C TYR A 302 8.29 -30.07 -1.22
N ALA A 303 7.66 -29.71 -0.11
CA ALA A 303 8.22 -29.88 1.23
C ALA A 303 8.44 -31.37 1.57
N THR A 304 7.48 -32.24 1.22
CA THR A 304 7.61 -33.69 1.42
C THR A 304 8.66 -34.31 0.51
N THR A 305 8.74 -33.89 -0.75
CA THR A 305 9.79 -34.34 -1.68
C THR A 305 11.18 -33.91 -1.19
N PHE A 306 11.31 -32.69 -0.68
CA PHE A 306 12.56 -32.17 -0.11
C PHE A 306 12.98 -32.95 1.14
N LEU A 307 12.05 -33.26 2.05
CA LEU A 307 12.32 -34.08 3.24
C LEU A 307 12.74 -35.51 2.89
N ILE A 308 12.13 -36.11 1.86
CA ILE A 308 12.51 -37.45 1.38
C ILE A 308 13.92 -37.42 0.77
N ILE A 309 14.22 -36.43 -0.08
CA ILE A 309 15.55 -36.26 -0.66
C ILE A 309 16.59 -36.04 0.46
N PHE A 310 16.29 -35.18 1.42
CA PHE A 310 17.17 -34.88 2.56
C PHE A 310 17.42 -36.12 3.44
N ALA A 311 16.38 -36.93 3.71
CA ALA A 311 16.50 -38.17 4.45
C ALA A 311 17.33 -39.22 3.69
N LEU A 312 17.13 -39.36 2.37
CA LEU A 312 17.90 -40.27 1.53
C LEU A 312 19.37 -39.84 1.45
N THR A 313 19.66 -38.54 1.24
CA THR A 313 21.03 -38.04 1.21
C THR A 313 21.74 -38.22 2.56
N ASN A 314 21.06 -37.97 3.68
CA ASN A 314 21.65 -38.19 5.01
C ASN A 314 21.83 -39.68 5.34
N HIS A 315 20.94 -40.56 4.85
CA HIS A 315 21.10 -42.00 5.02
C HIS A 315 22.30 -42.56 4.22
N PHE A 316 22.53 -42.03 3.01
CA PHE A 316 23.70 -42.36 2.18
C PHE A 316 25.01 -41.82 2.78
N ILE A 317 24.99 -40.63 3.41
CA ILE A 317 26.16 -40.07 4.10
C ILE A 317 26.49 -40.85 5.39
N ALA A 318 25.48 -41.41 6.06
CA ALA A 318 25.66 -42.18 7.30
C ALA A 318 26.10 -43.65 7.09
N ASN A 319 25.92 -44.23 5.89
CA ASN A 319 26.28 -45.61 5.56
C ASN A 319 26.99 -45.74 4.19
N PRO A 320 28.30 -45.45 4.11
CA PRO A 320 29.04 -45.47 2.84
C PRO A 320 29.28 -46.86 2.23
N THR A 321 28.98 -47.95 2.94
CA THR A 321 29.26 -49.33 2.50
C THR A 321 28.25 -49.93 1.51
N ILE A 322 27.13 -49.26 1.24
CA ILE A 322 26.12 -49.73 0.26
C ILE A 322 26.41 -49.20 -1.17
N ALA A 323 27.30 -48.20 -1.31
CA ALA A 323 27.59 -47.57 -2.59
C ALA A 323 28.48 -48.41 -3.54
N GLU A 324 29.08 -49.52 -3.10
CA GLU A 324 30.04 -50.29 -3.90
C GLU A 324 29.52 -51.61 -4.51
N GLN A 325 28.24 -51.99 -4.32
CA GLN A 325 27.70 -53.24 -4.91
C GLN A 325 26.51 -53.05 -5.87
N GLY A 326 26.23 -51.82 -6.33
CA GLY A 326 25.21 -51.54 -7.35
C GLY A 326 25.79 -50.71 -8.49
N GLY A 327 26.46 -51.36 -9.43
CA GLY A 327 26.97 -50.70 -10.63
C GLY A 327 25.85 -50.04 -11.46
N PHE A 328 26.16 -48.84 -11.96
CA PHE A 328 25.57 -48.16 -13.11
C PHE A 328 24.13 -48.55 -13.52
N VAL A 329 23.17 -47.63 -13.34
CA VAL A 329 22.19 -47.17 -14.35
C VAL A 329 21.17 -46.24 -13.67
N TYR A 330 21.14 -44.99 -14.16
CA TYR A 330 20.11 -43.92 -14.07
C TYR A 330 20.70 -42.55 -13.72
N LEU A 331 21.61 -42.09 -14.58
CA LEU A 331 22.02 -40.69 -14.70
C LEU A 331 21.89 -40.31 -16.19
N ARG A 332 20.66 -40.13 -16.63
CA ARG A 332 20.24 -39.43 -17.88
C ARG A 332 18.72 -39.25 -17.79
N LEU A 333 18.23 -38.09 -18.25
CA LEU A 333 16.88 -37.48 -18.09
C LEU A 333 16.84 -36.60 -16.82
N PHE A 334 16.93 -35.27 -16.83
CA PHE A 334 16.75 -34.26 -17.88
C PHE A 334 17.62 -33.04 -17.56
N SER A 335 18.64 -32.78 -18.37
CA SER A 335 19.10 -31.43 -18.68
C SER A 335 18.45 -31.04 -20.00
N ALA A 336 17.33 -30.33 -19.96
CA ALA A 336 16.83 -29.54 -21.09
C ALA A 336 15.82 -28.49 -20.61
N SER A 337 16.03 -27.25 -21.08
CA SER A 337 15.02 -26.20 -21.25
C SER A 337 14.73 -25.26 -20.08
N VAL A 338 15.74 -24.42 -19.79
CA VAL A 338 15.52 -22.96 -19.74
C VAL A 338 15.09 -22.51 -21.14
N LEU A 339 13.87 -21.94 -21.26
CA LEU A 339 13.34 -21.00 -22.27
C LEU A 339 11.83 -21.23 -22.48
N PHE A 340 10.99 -20.55 -21.69
CA PHE A 340 10.00 -19.54 -22.12
C PHE A 340 9.25 -18.98 -20.92
#